data_AF-A0A096CXQ5-F1
#
_entry.id   AF-A0A096CXQ5-F1
#
_cell.length_a   1.000
_cell.length_b   1.000
_cell.length_c   1.000
_cell.angle_alpha   90.00
_cell.angle_beta   90.00
_cell.angle_gamma   90.00
#
_symmetry.space_group_name_H-M   'P 1'
#
loop_
_entity.id
_entity.type
_entity.pdbx_description
1 polymer ?
#
loop_
_entity_poly.entity_id
_entity_poly.type
_entity_poly.pdbx_seq_one_letter_code
_entity_poly.pdbx_strand_id
1 'polypeptide(L)'
;MFSNYIDLINKYTNDETVFCVDSSDIVKSNSIVLEDLGTVKDGSIGKIEDGYNIFEIAALIPEHKMPLCVYSRLFSNAEKGFTSEKAEIFNGLEYLSRTFGTKSIRALDGGFDNNKFMNILLRTKNHL
;
A
#
# COMPACT_ATOMS: atom_id res chain seq x y z
N MET A 1 8.35 -3.40 -17.83
CA MET A 1 6.93 -3.69 -18.14
C MET A 1 5.96 -2.80 -17.35
N PHE A 2 6.22 -2.50 -16.07
CA PHE A 2 5.40 -1.60 -15.25
C PHE A 2 5.52 -0.09 -15.54
N SER A 3 6.63 0.39 -16.11
CA SER A 3 6.79 1.82 -16.43
C SER A 3 5.64 2.33 -17.30
N ASN A 4 5.25 1.56 -18.32
CA ASN A 4 4.15 1.94 -19.21
C ASN A 4 2.79 2.07 -18.50
N TYR A 5 2.57 1.34 -17.40
CA TYR A 5 1.31 1.42 -16.66
C TYR A 5 1.26 2.65 -15.76
N ILE A 6 2.33 2.91 -15.01
CA ILE A 6 2.43 4.08 -14.13
C ILE A 6 2.53 5.37 -14.94
N ASP A 7 3.26 5.36 -16.06
CA ASP A 7 3.30 6.48 -17.01
C ASP A 7 1.93 6.75 -17.64
N LEU A 8 1.10 5.71 -17.83
CA LEU A 8 -0.28 5.87 -18.28
C LEU A 8 -1.14 6.51 -17.19
N ILE A 9 -1.09 5.99 -15.95
CA ILE A 9 -1.85 6.56 -14.83
C ILE A 9 -1.45 8.02 -14.59
N ASN A 10 -0.16 8.34 -14.65
CA ASN A 10 0.36 9.70 -14.48
C ASN A 10 -0.26 10.72 -15.44
N LYS A 11 -0.73 10.31 -16.63
CA LYS A 11 -1.44 11.20 -17.57
C LYS A 11 -2.82 11.63 -17.09
N TYR A 12 -3.40 10.88 -16.15
CA TYR A 12 -4.74 11.08 -15.62
C TYR A 12 -4.74 11.52 -14.16
N THR A 13 -3.57 11.61 -13.51
CA THR A 13 -3.44 12.13 -12.15
C THR A 13 -2.99 13.59 -12.15
N ASN A 14 -3.45 14.33 -11.16
CA ASN A 14 -3.12 15.73 -10.91
C ASN A 14 -3.01 16.00 -9.40
N ASP A 15 -2.77 17.25 -9.01
CA ASP A 15 -2.62 17.64 -7.60
C ASP A 15 -3.91 17.43 -6.77
N GLU A 16 -5.07 17.28 -7.40
CA GLU A 16 -6.37 17.02 -6.76
C GLU A 16 -6.71 15.52 -6.68
N THR A 17 -5.86 14.66 -7.26
CA THR A 17 -6.07 13.21 -7.22
C THR A 17 -5.94 12.70 -5.79
N VAL A 18 -6.94 11.90 -5.38
CA VAL A 18 -6.96 11.26 -4.07
C VAL A 18 -6.37 9.86 -4.19
N PHE A 19 -5.30 9.61 -3.44
CA PHE A 19 -4.70 8.29 -3.31
C PHE A 19 -5.20 7.65 -2.02
N CYS A 20 -6.03 6.62 -2.15
CA CYS A 20 -6.50 5.79 -1.05
C CYS A 20 -5.41 4.78 -0.69
N VAL A 21 -4.96 4.81 0.56
CA VAL A 21 -3.94 3.90 1.10
C VAL A 21 -4.63 2.95 2.05
N ASP A 22 -4.46 1.65 1.80
CA ASP A 22 -5.12 0.62 2.59
C ASP A 22 -4.21 -0.59 2.85
N SER A 23 -4.45 -1.29 3.96
CA SER A 23 -3.79 -2.54 4.32
C SER A 23 -4.84 -3.62 4.53
N SER A 24 -4.60 -4.80 3.95
CA SER A 24 -5.52 -5.92 4.00
C SER A 24 -4.77 -7.23 4.23
N ASP A 25 -5.50 -8.32 4.32
CA ASP A 25 -4.98 -9.66 4.52
C ASP A 25 -5.68 -10.68 3.63
N ILE A 26 -4.95 -11.71 3.23
CA ILE A 26 -5.46 -12.88 2.52
C ILE A 26 -5.34 -14.08 3.43
N VAL A 27 -6.47 -14.56 3.94
CA VAL A 27 -6.54 -15.79 4.72
C VAL A 27 -6.56 -17.02 3.81
N LYS A 28 -5.74 -18.00 4.18
CA LYS A 28 -5.50 -19.27 3.50
C LYS A 28 -5.55 -20.45 4.47
N SER A 29 -6.53 -20.45 5.37
CA SER A 29 -6.72 -21.43 6.47
C SER A 29 -6.66 -22.92 6.10
N ASN A 30 -6.90 -23.28 4.83
CA ASN A 30 -6.85 -24.68 4.35
C ASN A 30 -5.66 -24.98 3.42
N SER A 31 -4.72 -24.05 3.28
CA SER A 31 -3.57 -24.21 2.38
C SER A 31 -2.40 -24.86 3.10
N ILE A 32 -1.77 -25.85 2.46
CA ILE A 32 -0.72 -26.66 3.11
C ILE A 32 0.66 -26.45 2.46
N VAL A 33 0.71 -26.06 1.18
CA VAL A 33 1.96 -26.05 0.38
C VAL A 33 2.10 -24.76 -0.44
N LEU A 34 1.88 -23.61 0.18
CA LEU A 34 2.12 -22.31 -0.47
C LEU A 34 3.51 -21.78 -0.10
N GLU A 35 4.17 -21.14 -1.07
CA GLU A 35 5.48 -20.52 -0.88
C GLU A 35 5.38 -19.38 0.14
N ASP A 36 6.32 -19.36 1.08
CA ASP A 36 6.39 -18.36 2.14
C ASP A 36 5.04 -18.17 2.86
N LEU A 37 4.26 -19.25 3.06
CA LEU A 37 3.02 -19.16 3.81
C LEU A 37 3.30 -18.71 5.24
N GLY A 38 2.83 -17.50 5.56
CA GLY A 38 3.00 -16.87 6.85
C GLY A 38 1.72 -16.87 7.66
N THR A 39 1.66 -15.99 8.63
CA THR A 39 0.47 -15.79 9.47
C THR A 39 0.01 -14.34 9.38
N VAL A 40 -1.30 -14.15 9.32
CA VAL A 40 -1.96 -12.84 9.32
C VAL A 40 -2.98 -12.75 10.43
N LYS A 41 -3.30 -11.53 10.86
CA LYS A 41 -4.46 -11.30 11.72
C LYS A 41 -5.65 -11.03 10.83
N ASP A 42 -6.54 -12.01 10.70
CA ASP A 42 -7.78 -11.89 9.94
C ASP A 42 -8.61 -10.73 10.48
N GLY A 43 -8.73 -9.67 9.67
CA GLY A 43 -9.46 -8.46 10.04
C GLY A 43 -10.96 -8.70 10.28
N SER A 44 -11.54 -9.77 9.75
CA SER A 44 -12.97 -10.08 9.84
C SER A 44 -13.36 -10.79 11.13
N ILE A 45 -12.51 -11.68 11.65
CA ILE A 45 -12.77 -12.46 12.87
C ILE A 45 -11.81 -12.14 14.02
N GLY A 46 -10.76 -11.37 13.76
CA GLY A 46 -9.77 -10.96 14.75
C GLY A 46 -8.82 -12.07 15.22
N LYS A 47 -8.73 -13.18 14.50
CA LYS A 47 -7.88 -14.33 14.82
C LYS A 47 -6.61 -14.33 13.97
N ILE A 48 -5.61 -15.08 14.42
CA ILE A 48 -4.40 -15.32 13.61
C ILE A 48 -4.66 -16.58 12.77
N GLU A 49 -4.50 -16.46 11.46
CA GLU A 49 -4.68 -17.54 10.49
C GLU A 49 -3.52 -17.54 9.49
N ASP A 50 -3.33 -18.66 8.79
CA ASP A 50 -2.31 -18.75 7.73
C ASP A 50 -2.69 -17.85 6.56
N GLY A 51 -1.72 -17.10 6.00
CA GLY A 51 -2.02 -16.12 4.97
C GLY A 51 -0.88 -15.17 4.61
N TYR A 52 -1.28 -14.07 3.96
CA TYR A 52 -0.38 -13.01 3.46
C TYR A 52 -0.99 -11.64 3.73
N ASN A 53 -0.17 -10.65 4.06
CA ASN A 53 -0.61 -9.26 4.15
C ASN A 53 -0.54 -8.61 2.78
N ILE A 54 -1.42 -7.65 2.52
CA ILE A 54 -1.40 -6.80 1.34
C ILE A 54 -1.32 -5.35 1.77
N PHE A 55 -0.45 -4.58 1.12
CA PHE A 55 -0.48 -3.13 1.16
C PHE A 55 -0.78 -2.58 -0.22
N GLU A 56 -1.84 -1.76 -0.34
CA GLU A 56 -2.30 -1.24 -1.62
C GLU A 56 -2.50 0.27 -1.58
N ILE A 57 -2.28 0.89 -2.73
CA ILE A 57 -2.58 2.30 -2.96
C ILE A 57 -3.35 2.40 -4.28
N ALA A 58 -4.51 3.05 -4.24
CA ALA A 58 -5.36 3.26 -5.40
C ALA A 58 -5.61 4.76 -5.64
N ALA A 59 -5.50 5.21 -6.88
CA ALA A 59 -5.82 6.56 -7.31
C ALA A 59 -7.30 6.67 -7.69
N LEU A 60 -7.98 7.67 -7.14
CA LEU A 60 -9.33 8.07 -7.55
C LEU A 60 -9.20 9.14 -8.64
N ILE A 61 -9.56 8.75 -9.87
CA ILE A 61 -9.50 9.62 -11.04
C ILE A 61 -10.94 10.01 -11.38
N PRO A 62 -11.31 11.31 -11.31
CA PRO A 62 -12.69 11.77 -11.53
C PRO A 62 -13.29 11.30 -12.86
N GLU A 63 -12.48 11.20 -13.91
CA GLU A 63 -12.86 10.80 -15.26
C GLU A 63 -13.15 9.30 -15.39
N HIS A 64 -12.81 8.50 -14.37
CA HIS A 64 -12.97 7.05 -14.36
C HIS A 64 -13.80 6.58 -13.16
N LYS A 65 -14.75 5.68 -13.42
CA LYS A 65 -15.65 5.15 -12.37
C LYS A 65 -14.98 4.17 -11.41
N MET A 66 -13.78 3.67 -11.74
CA MET A 66 -13.06 2.68 -10.96
C MET A 66 -11.73 3.26 -10.46
N PRO A 67 -11.37 3.03 -9.18
CA PRO A 67 -10.03 3.34 -8.68
C PRO A 67 -8.97 2.59 -9.50
N LEU A 68 -7.86 3.26 -9.82
CA LEU A 68 -6.72 2.62 -10.46
C LEU A 68 -5.69 2.24 -9.40
N CYS A 69 -5.33 0.95 -9.31
CA CYS A 69 -4.25 0.51 -8.43
C CYS A 69 -2.92 1.11 -8.92
N VAL A 70 -2.21 1.83 -8.05
CA VAL A 70 -0.91 2.44 -8.38
C VAL A 70 0.26 1.75 -7.67
N TYR A 71 -0.04 1.01 -6.61
CA TYR A 71 0.89 0.21 -5.85
C TYR A 71 0.14 -0.97 -5.23
N SER A 72 0.69 -2.17 -5.33
CA SER A 72 0.19 -3.35 -4.63
C SER A 72 1.39 -4.20 -4.22
N ARG A 73 1.46 -4.53 -2.94
CA ARG A 73 2.51 -5.37 -2.36
C ARG A 73 1.85 -6.44 -1.51
N LEU A 74 1.87 -7.66 -2.02
CA LEU A 74 1.58 -8.88 -1.27
C LEU A 74 2.86 -9.33 -0.58
N PHE A 75 2.84 -9.56 0.73
CA PHE A 75 4.01 -9.97 1.50
C PHE A 75 3.66 -10.94 2.62
N SER A 76 4.66 -11.71 3.05
CA SER A 76 4.54 -12.68 4.13
C SER A 76 5.55 -12.38 5.23
N ASN A 77 5.20 -12.68 6.48
CA ASN A 77 6.18 -12.65 7.57
C ASN A 77 7.18 -13.82 7.51
N ALA A 78 6.94 -14.82 6.67
CA ALA A 78 7.82 -15.95 6.41
C ALA A 78 8.75 -15.74 5.21
N GLU A 79 8.52 -14.73 4.36
CA GLU A 79 9.34 -14.52 3.16
C GLU A 79 10.76 -14.07 3.51
N LYS A 80 11.72 -14.49 2.70
CA LYS A 80 13.13 -14.16 2.92
C LYS A 80 13.36 -12.65 2.79
N GLY A 81 13.93 -12.04 3.83
CA GLY A 81 14.25 -10.62 3.84
C GLY A 81 13.11 -9.72 4.36
N PHE A 82 11.98 -10.31 4.76
CA PHE A 82 10.95 -9.58 5.49
C PHE A 82 11.52 -8.94 6.75
N THR A 83 11.29 -7.64 6.89
CA THR A 83 11.75 -6.88 8.06
C THR A 83 10.58 -6.59 9.00
N SER A 84 9.55 -5.92 8.50
CA SER A 84 8.32 -5.65 9.24
C SER A 84 7.25 -5.10 8.29
N GLU A 85 5.98 -5.26 8.66
CA GLU A 85 4.83 -4.67 7.96
C GLU A 85 4.98 -3.15 7.76
N LYS A 86 5.48 -2.46 8.80
CA LYS A 86 5.73 -1.01 8.74
C LYS A 86 6.76 -0.64 7.68
N ALA A 87 7.79 -1.47 7.49
CA ALA A 87 8.80 -1.23 6.45
C ALA A 87 8.20 -1.38 5.04
N GLU A 88 7.34 -2.38 4.82
CA GLU A 88 6.63 -2.56 3.54
C GLU A 88 5.71 -1.36 3.24
N ILE A 89 4.96 -0.89 4.25
CA ILE A 89 4.11 0.30 4.14
C ILE A 89 4.96 1.55 3.82
N PHE A 90 6.06 1.76 4.54
CA PHE A 90 6.95 2.89 4.30
C PHE A 90 7.52 2.89 2.89
N ASN A 91 7.94 1.73 2.37
CA ASN A 91 8.43 1.59 1.00
C ASN A 91 7.37 2.00 -0.02
N GLY A 92 6.11 1.60 0.17
CA GLY A 92 5.03 2.00 -0.74
C GLY A 92 4.67 3.48 -0.65
N LEU A 93 4.69 4.10 0.54
CA LEU A 93 4.48 5.54 0.70
C LEU A 93 5.61 6.38 0.10
N GLU A 94 6.85 5.90 0.19
CA GLU A 94 8.01 6.52 -0.45
C GLU A 94 7.93 6.38 -1.97
N TYR A 95 7.55 5.21 -2.46
CA TYR A 95 7.29 4.98 -3.88
C TYR A 95 6.23 5.95 -4.42
N LEU A 96 5.09 6.09 -3.74
CA LEU A 96 4.03 7.01 -4.11
C LEU A 96 4.56 8.45 -4.21
N SER A 97 5.32 8.86 -3.19
CA SER A 97 5.94 10.18 -3.11
C SER A 97 6.91 10.46 -4.25
N ARG A 98 7.74 9.49 -4.61
CA ARG A 98 8.71 9.61 -5.71
C ARG A 98 8.03 9.63 -7.08
N THR A 99 6.88 8.97 -7.21
CA THR A 99 6.19 8.77 -8.49
C THR A 99 5.22 9.89 -8.81
N PHE A 100 4.40 10.30 -7.83
CA PHE A 100 3.31 11.27 -7.99
C PHE A 100 3.56 12.59 -7.24
N GLY A 101 4.72 12.72 -6.60
CA GLY A 101 5.12 13.92 -5.86
C GLY A 101 4.47 14.06 -4.48
N THR A 102 4.64 15.27 -3.92
CA THR A 102 4.27 15.62 -2.54
C THR A 102 2.95 16.36 -2.42
N LYS A 103 2.41 16.83 -3.54
CA LYS A 103 1.21 17.68 -3.58
C LYS A 103 -0.09 16.89 -3.66
N SER A 104 -0.01 15.57 -3.83
CA SER A 104 -1.18 14.71 -3.95
C SER A 104 -1.95 14.55 -2.64
N ILE A 105 -3.27 14.41 -2.74
CA ILE A 105 -4.12 14.12 -1.58
C ILE A 105 -3.98 12.63 -1.24
N ARG A 106 -3.74 12.31 0.03
CA ARG A 106 -3.59 10.92 0.51
C ARG A 106 -4.64 10.66 1.58
N ALA A 107 -5.53 9.71 1.30
CA ALA A 107 -6.57 9.27 2.21
C ALA A 107 -6.11 7.98 2.88
N LEU A 108 -5.95 8.02 4.20
CA LEU A 108 -5.57 6.88 5.04
C LEU A 108 -6.64 6.69 6.11
N ASP A 109 -6.84 5.46 6.56
CA ASP A 109 -7.75 5.16 7.67
C ASP A 109 -7.11 5.45 9.05
N GLY A 110 -7.87 5.20 10.13
CA GLY A 110 -7.42 5.41 11.50
C GLY A 110 -6.27 4.48 11.94
N GLY A 111 -6.01 3.38 11.23
CA GLY A 111 -4.89 2.49 11.50
C GLY A 111 -3.52 3.16 11.26
N PHE A 112 -3.50 4.21 10.44
CA PHE A 112 -2.31 5.01 10.15
C PHE A 112 -2.15 6.23 11.06
N ASP A 113 -3.04 6.45 12.04
CA ASP A 113 -2.93 7.55 13.02
C ASP A 113 -1.76 7.33 13.98
N ASN A 114 -0.55 7.55 13.47
CA ASN A 114 0.70 7.38 14.17
C ASN A 114 1.70 8.44 13.70
N ASN A 115 2.38 9.07 14.65
CA ASN A 115 3.41 10.07 14.40
C ASN A 115 4.49 9.62 13.39
N LYS A 116 4.81 8.32 13.33
CA LYS A 116 5.78 7.79 12.37
C LYS A 116 5.29 7.91 10.92
N PHE A 117 4.04 7.53 10.64
CA PHE A 117 3.44 7.66 9.31
C PHE A 117 3.28 9.14 8.95
N MET A 118 2.77 9.96 9.88
CA MET A 118 2.63 11.40 9.66
C MET A 118 3.95 12.08 9.33
N ASN A 119 5.03 11.72 10.04
CA ASN A 119 6.36 12.27 9.76
C ASN A 119 6.84 11.95 8.35
N ILE A 120 6.55 10.76 7.81
CA ILE A 120 6.94 10.40 6.44
C ILE A 120 6.15 11.22 5.42
N LEU A 121 4.84 11.30 5.60
CA LEU A 121 3.96 12.09 4.73
C LEU A 121 4.38 13.58 4.69
N LEU A 122 4.86 14.11 5.82
CA LEU A 122 5.33 15.49 5.94
C LEU A 122 6.79 15.70 5.49
N ARG A 123 7.70 14.76 5.77
CA ARG A 123 9.13 14.86 5.42
C ARG A 123 9.37 14.97 3.94
N THR A 124 8.49 14.41 3.12
CA THR A 124 8.59 14.53 1.67
C THR A 124 8.49 15.99 1.20
N LYS A 125 7.97 16.94 1.99
CA LYS A 125 8.01 18.38 1.68
C LYS A 125 9.37 19.05 1.91
N ASN A 126 10.27 18.46 2.70
CA ASN A 126 11.48 19.13 3.21
C ASN A 126 12.79 18.68 2.53
N HIS A 127 12.71 17.91 1.45
CA HIS A 127 13.86 17.50 0.63
C HIS A 127 13.84 18.10 -0.79
N LEU A 128 13.20 19.27 -0.95
CA LEU A 128 13.25 20.12 -2.14
C LEU A 128 13.93 21.44 -1.81
#